data_AF-A0A1H3GUS3-F1
#
_entry.id   AF-A0A1H3GUS3-F1
#
_cell.length_a   1.000
_cell.length_b   1.000
_cell.length_c   1.000
_cell.angle_alpha   90.00
_cell.angle_beta   90.00
_cell.angle_gamma   90.00
#
_symmetry.space_group_name_H-M   'P 1'
#
loop_
_entity.id
_entity.type
_entity.pdbx_description
1 polymer ?
#
loop_
_entity_poly.entity_id
_entity_poly.type
_entity_poly.pdbx_seq_one_letter_code
_entity_poly.pdbx_strand_id
1 'polypeptide(L)'
;MKSNYLLLLLTLLGLLAPPATAQTVNVEAAERYWEMTDALRRDQPLTDAMWDAFVAVPANRRYIASVFSEKDLKSYRRAIEVVYRPSLDSLRQANLKAEYWYYVLNEKYRQRESEFRAYLRETAQQPGYLDLMYQLAYEYLPARARQPVANLQLAYVAIGNDAISEEAGIVFSLKSAIDWDKPKAGILEAHEMHHQLRPNLDFSFADSLDQPLLYALNMTLNEGLADLIDKRVLLQVPGDPEGIEEWLLASAPAVLHKLDSVLQATAARPTAPRPELRYYRRLYNSTTGHLPGFFMARIIERNGLRPQLLAAADDPMAFFLLYQRAAHRDKTRPPTFSAASVAYLKRLQKKYVAPARQARARALAP
;
A
#
# COMPACT_ATOMS: atom_id res chain seq x y z
N MET A 1 40.10 -35.66 -24.02
CA MET A 1 38.81 -36.23 -23.57
C MET A 1 38.18 -35.57 -22.34
N LYS A 2 38.89 -34.79 -21.50
CA LYS A 2 38.29 -34.17 -20.30
C LYS A 2 37.41 -32.92 -20.57
N SER A 3 37.55 -32.27 -21.74
CA SER A 3 36.82 -31.03 -22.07
C SER A 3 35.35 -31.23 -22.45
N ASN A 4 34.98 -32.43 -22.95
CA ASN A 4 33.62 -32.68 -23.44
C ASN A 4 32.64 -32.99 -22.29
N TYR A 5 33.13 -33.49 -21.16
CA TYR A 5 32.29 -33.77 -19.99
C TYR A 5 31.86 -32.50 -19.25
N LEU A 6 32.69 -31.44 -19.24
CA LEU A 6 32.35 -30.16 -18.61
C LEU A 6 31.24 -29.44 -19.40
N LEU A 7 31.29 -29.49 -20.73
CA LEU A 7 30.26 -28.91 -21.58
C LEU A 7 28.92 -29.64 -21.41
N LEU A 8 28.96 -30.98 -21.30
CA LEU A 8 27.77 -31.82 -21.07
C LEU A 8 27.15 -31.60 -19.68
N LEU A 9 27.98 -31.36 -18.66
CA LEU A 9 27.51 -31.09 -17.30
C LEU A 9 26.84 -29.72 -17.19
N LEU A 10 27.37 -28.71 -17.90
CA LEU A 10 26.79 -27.36 -17.95
C LEU A 10 25.46 -27.33 -18.72
N THR A 11 25.31 -28.10 -19.80
CA THR A 11 24.02 -28.26 -20.49
C THR A 11 23.02 -29.06 -19.67
N LEU A 12 23.43 -30.11 -18.95
CA LEU A 12 22.53 -30.84 -18.05
C LEU A 12 22.02 -29.97 -16.88
N LEU A 13 22.88 -29.11 -16.32
CA LEU A 13 22.49 -28.17 -15.25
C LEU A 13 21.53 -27.08 -15.76
N GLY A 14 21.63 -26.66 -17.02
CA GLY A 14 20.67 -25.74 -17.64
C GLY A 14 19.29 -26.35 -17.91
N LEU A 15 19.21 -27.67 -18.11
CA LEU A 15 17.94 -28.39 -18.35
C LEU A 15 17.20 -28.80 -17.07
N LEU A 16 17.87 -28.73 -15.92
CA LEU A 16 17.29 -29.02 -14.60
C LEU A 16 16.86 -27.76 -13.84
N ALA A 17 17.06 -26.56 -14.41
CA ALA A 17 16.49 -25.36 -13.86
C ALA A 17 14.96 -25.47 -14.00
N PRO A 18 14.19 -25.47 -12.88
CA PRO A 18 12.74 -25.35 -12.99
C PRO A 18 12.44 -24.10 -13.81
N PRO A 19 11.44 -24.13 -14.71
CA PRO A 19 11.03 -22.92 -15.41
C PRO A 19 10.77 -21.87 -14.33
N ALA A 20 11.50 -20.76 -14.39
CA ALA A 20 11.20 -19.62 -13.54
C ALA A 20 9.73 -19.29 -13.80
N THR A 21 8.87 -19.52 -12.82
CA THR A 21 7.44 -19.22 -12.92
C THR A 21 7.37 -17.71 -13.12
N ALA A 22 7.00 -17.30 -14.34
CA ALA A 22 6.82 -15.91 -14.67
C ALA A 22 5.81 -15.31 -13.68
N GLN A 23 6.07 -14.09 -13.22
CA GLN A 23 5.08 -13.30 -12.48
C GLN A 23 3.83 -13.18 -13.36
N THR A 24 2.67 -13.54 -12.81
CA THR A 24 1.42 -13.54 -13.56
C THR A 24 0.58 -12.33 -13.19
N VAL A 25 0.03 -11.66 -14.21
CA VAL A 25 -0.99 -10.63 -14.03
C VAL A 25 -2.35 -11.24 -14.33
N ASN A 26 -3.20 -11.32 -13.31
CA ASN A 26 -4.56 -11.83 -13.42
C ASN A 26 -5.55 -10.68 -13.66
N VAL A 27 -6.32 -10.78 -14.74
CA VAL A 27 -7.32 -9.78 -15.14
C VAL A 27 -8.76 -10.31 -15.09
N GLU A 28 -8.95 -11.55 -14.61
CA GLU A 28 -10.24 -12.24 -14.57
C GLU A 28 -11.29 -11.41 -13.82
N ALA A 29 -10.90 -10.78 -12.71
CA ALA A 29 -11.81 -9.95 -11.92
C ALA A 29 -12.40 -8.77 -12.70
N ALA A 30 -11.58 -8.13 -13.55
CA ALA A 30 -12.05 -7.06 -14.42
C ALA A 30 -12.91 -7.61 -15.57
N GLU A 31 -12.55 -8.76 -16.15
CA GLU A 31 -13.36 -9.42 -17.19
C GLU A 31 -14.76 -9.78 -16.66
N ARG A 32 -14.85 -10.35 -15.46
CA ARG A 32 -16.14 -10.64 -14.79
C ARG A 32 -16.97 -9.40 -14.52
N TYR A 33 -16.33 -8.28 -14.17
CA TYR A 33 -17.02 -7.01 -14.03
C TYR A 33 -17.69 -6.59 -15.36
N TRP A 34 -16.95 -6.71 -16.46
CA TRP A 34 -17.45 -6.36 -17.78
C TRP A 34 -18.61 -7.25 -18.23
N GLU A 35 -18.49 -8.58 -18.07
CA GLU A 35 -19.58 -9.54 -18.34
C GLU A 35 -20.86 -9.16 -17.59
N MET A 36 -20.73 -8.86 -16.30
CA MET A 36 -21.83 -8.41 -15.46
C MET A 36 -22.44 -7.10 -16.01
N THR A 37 -21.61 -6.09 -16.32
CA THR A 37 -22.10 -4.79 -16.76
C THR A 37 -22.75 -4.80 -18.15
N ASP A 38 -22.32 -5.71 -19.04
CA ASP A 38 -22.92 -5.88 -20.36
C ASP A 38 -24.34 -6.45 -20.28
N ALA A 39 -24.60 -7.32 -19.30
CA ALA A 39 -25.96 -7.76 -18.99
C ALA A 39 -26.83 -6.60 -18.47
N LEU A 40 -26.29 -5.79 -17.55
CA LEU A 40 -27.00 -4.63 -16.99
C LEU A 40 -27.35 -3.59 -18.07
N ARG A 41 -26.46 -3.36 -19.05
CA ARG A 41 -26.73 -2.46 -20.19
C ARG A 41 -27.89 -2.90 -21.07
N ARG A 42 -28.14 -4.22 -21.14
CA ARG A 42 -29.33 -4.80 -21.78
C ARG A 42 -30.56 -4.75 -20.87
N ASP A 43 -30.50 -3.92 -19.83
CA ASP A 43 -31.53 -3.69 -18.82
C ASP A 43 -31.88 -4.92 -17.95
N GLN A 44 -31.03 -5.96 -17.97
CA GLN A 44 -31.20 -7.14 -17.13
C GLN A 44 -30.90 -6.80 -15.66
N PRO A 45 -31.65 -7.35 -14.69
CA PRO A 45 -31.40 -7.11 -13.27
C PRO A 45 -30.11 -7.80 -12.79
N LEU A 46 -29.47 -7.24 -11.75
CA LEU A 46 -28.30 -7.85 -11.12
C LEU A 46 -28.72 -9.01 -10.20
N THR A 47 -28.77 -10.22 -10.73
CA THR A 47 -29.15 -11.42 -9.95
C THR A 47 -28.12 -11.76 -8.87
N ASP A 48 -28.54 -12.47 -7.83
CA ASP A 48 -27.64 -12.97 -6.79
C ASP A 48 -26.54 -13.86 -7.38
N ALA A 49 -26.89 -14.77 -8.30
CA ALA A 49 -25.93 -15.66 -8.94
C ALA A 49 -24.84 -14.90 -9.72
N MET A 50 -25.20 -13.84 -10.45
CA MET A 50 -24.23 -12.99 -11.14
C MET A 50 -23.31 -12.26 -10.15
N TRP A 51 -23.88 -11.73 -9.09
CA TRP A 51 -23.13 -11.02 -8.06
C TRP A 51 -22.17 -11.94 -7.30
N ASP A 52 -22.65 -13.12 -6.91
CA ASP A 52 -21.86 -14.12 -6.18
C ASP A 52 -20.71 -14.63 -7.04
N ALA A 53 -20.93 -14.87 -8.33
CA ALA A 53 -19.88 -15.23 -9.27
C ALA A 53 -18.81 -14.13 -9.40
N PHE A 54 -19.21 -12.86 -9.44
CA PHE A 54 -18.29 -11.72 -9.47
C PHE A 54 -17.46 -11.61 -8.17
N VAL A 55 -18.10 -11.69 -7.00
CA VAL A 55 -17.42 -11.59 -5.69
C VAL A 55 -16.51 -12.79 -5.43
N ALA A 56 -16.86 -13.98 -5.93
CA ALA A 56 -16.10 -15.20 -5.73
C ALA A 56 -14.76 -15.24 -6.48
N VAL A 57 -14.54 -14.36 -7.46
CA VAL A 57 -13.23 -14.27 -8.15
C VAL A 57 -12.13 -14.01 -7.12
N PRO A 58 -11.03 -14.79 -7.10
CA PRO A 58 -10.03 -14.72 -6.02
C PRO A 58 -9.51 -13.31 -5.72
N ALA A 59 -9.22 -12.51 -6.75
CA ALA A 59 -8.75 -11.14 -6.59
C ALA A 59 -9.84 -10.20 -6.01
N ASN A 60 -11.09 -10.32 -6.46
CA ASN A 60 -12.21 -9.57 -5.88
C ASN A 60 -12.41 -9.94 -4.42
N ARG A 61 -12.40 -11.23 -4.08
CA ARG A 61 -12.57 -11.68 -2.69
C ARG A 61 -11.50 -11.11 -1.76
N ARG A 62 -10.23 -11.11 -2.18
CA ARG A 62 -9.12 -10.51 -1.43
C ARG A 62 -9.33 -9.00 -1.25
N TYR A 63 -9.59 -8.29 -2.34
CA TYR A 63 -9.82 -6.84 -2.32
C TYR A 63 -11.00 -6.44 -1.44
N ILE A 64 -12.14 -7.14 -1.59
CA ILE A 64 -13.36 -6.89 -0.83
C ILE A 64 -13.14 -7.11 0.67
N ALA A 65 -12.46 -8.19 1.06
CA ALA A 65 -12.18 -8.49 2.46
C ALA A 65 -11.34 -7.40 3.16
N SER A 66 -10.48 -6.73 2.41
CA SER A 66 -9.56 -5.71 2.94
C SER A 66 -10.15 -4.29 2.88
N VAL A 67 -11.01 -3.99 1.89
CA VAL A 67 -11.46 -2.62 1.61
C VAL A 67 -12.93 -2.35 1.98
N PHE A 68 -13.80 -3.37 1.91
CA PHE A 68 -15.24 -3.16 2.06
C PHE A 68 -15.77 -3.68 3.40
N SER A 69 -16.59 -2.86 4.06
CA SER A 69 -17.55 -3.39 5.02
C SER A 69 -18.72 -4.08 4.31
N GLU A 70 -19.47 -4.93 5.01
CA GLU A 70 -20.68 -5.55 4.44
C GLU A 70 -21.69 -4.50 3.94
N LYS A 71 -21.86 -3.40 4.68
CA LYS A 71 -22.74 -2.29 4.31
C LYS A 71 -22.27 -1.61 3.04
N ASP A 72 -20.97 -1.37 2.93
CA ASP A 72 -20.35 -0.73 1.77
C ASP A 72 -20.47 -1.61 0.53
N LEU A 73 -20.27 -2.91 0.67
CA LEU A 73 -20.40 -3.87 -0.43
C LEU A 73 -21.84 -3.94 -0.95
N LYS A 74 -22.84 -3.92 -0.05
CA LYS A 74 -24.26 -3.84 -0.45
C LYS A 74 -24.57 -2.54 -1.18
N SER A 75 -24.01 -1.43 -0.70
CA SER A 75 -24.18 -0.11 -1.34
C SER A 75 -23.53 -0.07 -2.72
N TYR A 76 -22.35 -0.67 -2.86
CA TYR A 76 -21.66 -0.84 -4.14
C TYR A 76 -22.47 -1.68 -5.12
N ARG A 77 -22.98 -2.85 -4.69
CA ARG A 77 -23.85 -3.72 -5.49
C ARG A 77 -25.08 -2.97 -6.01
N ARG A 78 -25.71 -2.14 -5.18
CA ARG A 78 -26.85 -1.34 -5.62
C ARG A 78 -26.45 -0.26 -6.62
N ALA A 79 -25.31 0.41 -6.39
CA ALA A 79 -24.83 1.46 -7.26
C ALA A 79 -24.49 0.95 -8.67
N ILE A 80 -23.81 -0.20 -8.79
CA ILE A 80 -23.47 -0.77 -10.10
C ILE A 80 -24.73 -1.12 -10.91
N GLU A 81 -25.75 -1.71 -10.27
CA GLU A 81 -27.01 -2.02 -10.95
C GLU A 81 -27.68 -0.75 -11.51
N VAL A 82 -27.80 0.29 -10.67
CA VAL A 82 -28.46 1.55 -11.06
C VAL A 82 -27.67 2.30 -12.14
N VAL A 83 -26.33 2.30 -12.06
CA VAL A 83 -25.49 3.04 -12.99
C VAL A 83 -25.53 2.45 -14.40
N TYR A 84 -25.64 1.13 -14.53
CA TYR A 84 -25.54 0.45 -15.83
C TYR A 84 -26.88 0.09 -16.46
N ARG A 85 -28.00 0.08 -15.71
CA ARG A 85 -29.34 -0.25 -16.25
C ARG A 85 -30.07 0.99 -16.79
N PRO A 86 -30.42 1.04 -18.09
CA PRO A 86 -31.14 2.19 -18.68
C PRO A 86 -32.48 2.50 -18.01
N SER A 87 -33.24 1.49 -17.56
CA SER A 87 -34.53 1.71 -16.89
C SER A 87 -34.42 2.45 -15.55
N LEU A 88 -33.21 2.55 -14.98
CA LEU A 88 -32.95 3.18 -13.69
C LEU A 88 -32.31 4.58 -13.81
N ASP A 89 -32.30 5.18 -15.01
CA ASP A 89 -31.58 6.45 -15.27
C ASP A 89 -32.01 7.60 -14.37
N SER A 90 -33.31 7.79 -14.11
CA SER A 90 -33.78 8.85 -13.21
C SER A 90 -33.18 8.72 -11.80
N LEU A 91 -33.06 7.48 -11.29
CA LEU A 91 -32.42 7.21 -10.01
C LEU A 91 -30.91 7.42 -10.10
N ARG A 92 -30.27 7.02 -11.20
CA ARG A 92 -28.84 7.28 -11.45
C ARG A 92 -28.54 8.78 -11.38
N GLN A 93 -29.29 9.61 -12.12
CA GLN A 93 -29.11 11.07 -12.14
C GLN A 93 -29.29 11.69 -10.77
N ALA A 94 -30.31 11.27 -10.01
CA ALA A 94 -30.54 11.76 -8.66
C ALA A 94 -29.35 11.46 -7.72
N ASN A 95 -28.81 10.23 -7.77
CA ASN A 95 -27.68 9.83 -6.93
C ASN A 95 -26.36 10.48 -7.35
N LEU A 96 -26.15 10.72 -8.66
CA LEU A 96 -24.98 11.45 -9.16
C LEU A 96 -25.02 12.93 -8.75
N LYS A 97 -26.19 13.57 -8.82
CA LYS A 97 -26.39 14.94 -8.33
C LYS A 97 -26.15 15.07 -6.83
N ALA A 98 -26.48 14.02 -6.06
CA ALA A 98 -26.21 13.95 -4.63
C ALA A 98 -24.76 13.54 -4.30
N GLU A 99 -23.92 13.30 -5.32
CA GLU A 99 -22.52 12.90 -5.19
C GLU A 99 -22.31 11.65 -4.31
N TYR A 100 -23.26 10.72 -4.30
CA TYR A 100 -23.08 9.49 -3.55
C TYR A 100 -21.92 8.68 -4.11
N TRP A 101 -20.93 8.44 -3.25
CA TRP A 101 -19.61 7.95 -3.63
C TRP A 101 -19.64 6.75 -4.58
N TYR A 102 -20.36 5.68 -4.24
CA TYR A 102 -20.37 4.47 -5.08
C TYR A 102 -21.05 4.68 -6.43
N TYR A 103 -21.98 5.61 -6.55
CA TYR A 103 -22.59 5.96 -7.84
C TYR A 103 -21.60 6.75 -8.70
N VAL A 104 -20.91 7.73 -8.11
CA VAL A 104 -19.85 8.49 -8.79
C VAL A 104 -18.71 7.56 -9.25
N LEU A 105 -18.29 6.62 -8.39
CA LEU A 105 -17.26 5.64 -8.70
C LEU A 105 -17.67 4.74 -9.87
N ASN A 106 -18.85 4.12 -9.81
CA ASN A 106 -19.33 3.25 -10.89
C ASN A 106 -19.59 4.05 -12.18
N GLU A 107 -20.01 5.31 -12.10
CA GLU A 107 -20.16 6.17 -13.27
C GLU A 107 -18.80 6.45 -13.94
N LYS A 108 -17.72 6.62 -13.17
CA LYS A 108 -16.36 6.70 -13.72
C LYS A 108 -15.98 5.40 -14.42
N TYR A 109 -16.26 4.23 -13.83
CA TYR A 109 -16.09 2.92 -14.49
C TYR A 109 -16.86 2.82 -15.81
N ARG A 110 -18.12 3.28 -15.82
CA ARG A 110 -18.98 3.25 -17.01
C ARG A 110 -18.50 4.17 -18.13
N GLN A 111 -18.12 5.40 -17.80
CA GLN A 111 -17.72 6.41 -18.78
C GLN A 111 -16.33 6.14 -19.39
N ARG A 112 -15.43 5.53 -18.61
CA ARG A 112 -14.02 5.31 -18.99
C ARG A 112 -13.71 3.84 -19.29
N GLU A 113 -14.71 3.01 -19.53
CA GLU A 113 -14.51 1.57 -19.77
C GLU A 113 -13.52 1.28 -20.91
N SER A 114 -13.56 2.04 -22.01
CA SER A 114 -12.63 1.86 -23.12
C SER A 114 -11.17 2.09 -22.71
N GLU A 115 -10.92 3.10 -21.88
CA GLU A 115 -9.60 3.39 -21.28
C GLU A 115 -9.17 2.24 -20.36
N PHE A 116 -10.07 1.75 -19.50
CA PHE A 116 -9.78 0.63 -18.59
C PHE A 116 -9.43 -0.66 -19.34
N ARG A 117 -10.16 -0.96 -20.42
CA ARG A 117 -9.86 -2.12 -21.27
C ARG A 117 -8.57 -1.95 -22.06
N ALA A 118 -8.25 -0.74 -22.52
CA ALA A 118 -6.98 -0.46 -23.21
C ALA A 118 -5.79 -0.66 -22.28
N TYR A 119 -5.85 -0.08 -21.07
CA TYR A 119 -4.81 -0.25 -20.06
C TYR A 119 -4.57 -1.72 -19.70
N LEU A 120 -5.62 -2.52 -19.52
CA LEU A 120 -5.44 -3.96 -19.25
C LEU A 120 -4.70 -4.68 -20.39
N ARG A 121 -5.01 -4.37 -21.65
CA ARG A 121 -4.30 -4.96 -22.80
C ARG A 121 -2.85 -4.50 -22.87
N GLU A 122 -2.58 -3.26 -22.52
CA GLU A 122 -1.24 -2.67 -22.62
C GLU A 122 -0.36 -3.05 -21.43
N THR A 123 -0.91 -3.09 -20.22
CA THR A 123 -0.17 -3.24 -18.97
C THR A 123 -0.10 -4.70 -18.50
N ALA A 124 -1.23 -5.42 -18.49
CA ALA A 124 -1.24 -6.79 -17.98
C ALA A 124 -0.56 -7.80 -18.92
N GLN A 125 -0.43 -7.44 -20.20
CA GLN A 125 0.11 -8.32 -21.23
C GLN A 125 1.55 -7.93 -21.64
N GLN A 126 2.14 -6.86 -21.09
CA GLN A 126 3.51 -6.44 -21.38
C GLN A 126 4.46 -6.67 -20.20
N PRO A 127 5.58 -7.41 -20.40
CA PRO A 127 6.52 -7.73 -19.32
C PRO A 127 7.29 -6.52 -18.79
N GLY A 128 7.51 -5.47 -19.60
CA GLY A 128 8.29 -4.29 -19.20
C GLY A 128 7.65 -3.47 -18.07
N TYR A 129 6.35 -3.67 -17.82
CA TYR A 129 5.66 -3.00 -16.72
C TYR A 129 6.15 -3.45 -15.35
N LEU A 130 6.46 -4.75 -15.18
CA LEU A 130 6.99 -5.30 -13.95
C LEU A 130 8.35 -4.71 -13.60
N ASP A 131 9.22 -4.57 -14.61
CA ASP A 131 10.55 -3.98 -14.43
C ASP A 131 10.45 -2.54 -13.93
N LEU A 132 9.49 -1.75 -14.45
CA LEU A 132 9.24 -0.38 -14.01
C LEU A 132 8.79 -0.35 -12.53
N MET A 133 7.86 -1.23 -12.13
CA MET A 133 7.41 -1.34 -10.74
C MET A 133 8.58 -1.59 -9.78
N TYR A 134 9.45 -2.56 -10.12
CA TYR A 134 10.65 -2.84 -9.32
C TYR A 134 11.62 -1.67 -9.31
N GLN A 135 11.91 -1.08 -10.47
CA GLN A 135 12.85 0.03 -10.59
C GLN A 135 12.45 1.20 -9.68
N LEU A 136 11.17 1.58 -9.72
CA LEU A 136 10.64 2.68 -8.91
C LEU A 136 10.62 2.32 -7.41
N ALA A 137 10.21 1.11 -7.04
CA ALA A 137 10.26 0.67 -5.64
C ALA A 137 11.69 0.67 -5.09
N TYR A 138 12.68 0.25 -5.89
CA TYR A 138 14.09 0.19 -5.53
C TYR A 138 14.69 1.57 -5.20
N GLU A 139 14.11 2.66 -5.70
CA GLU A 139 14.53 4.02 -5.35
C GLU A 139 14.43 4.29 -3.84
N TYR A 140 13.50 3.65 -3.15
CA TYR A 140 13.24 3.82 -1.71
C TYR A 140 13.47 2.54 -0.89
N LEU A 141 14.34 1.68 -1.39
CA LEU A 141 14.79 0.47 -0.69
C LEU A 141 16.31 0.42 -0.55
N PRO A 142 16.82 -0.14 0.56
CA PRO A 142 18.25 -0.43 0.69
C PRO A 142 18.67 -1.50 -0.32
N ALA A 143 19.93 -1.46 -0.76
CA ALA A 143 20.45 -2.41 -1.77
C ALA A 143 20.19 -3.88 -1.42
N ARG A 144 20.26 -4.25 -0.13
CA ARG A 144 19.97 -5.61 0.36
C ARG A 144 18.54 -6.10 0.13
N ALA A 145 17.61 -5.19 -0.16
CA ALA A 145 16.19 -5.48 -0.39
C ALA A 145 15.79 -5.41 -1.87
N ARG A 146 16.75 -5.16 -2.78
CA ARG A 146 16.49 -5.02 -4.21
C ARG A 146 16.58 -6.37 -4.91
N GLN A 147 15.64 -7.24 -4.59
CA GLN A 147 15.54 -8.59 -5.14
C GLN A 147 14.11 -8.82 -5.64
N PRO A 148 13.90 -9.54 -6.75
CA PRO A 148 12.55 -9.89 -7.18
C PRO A 148 11.82 -10.74 -6.13
N VAL A 149 10.51 -10.54 -6.03
CA VAL A 149 9.63 -11.36 -5.18
C VAL A 149 9.29 -12.64 -5.95
N ALA A 150 9.58 -13.79 -5.35
CA ALA A 150 9.26 -15.08 -5.93
C ALA A 150 7.75 -15.33 -5.93
N ASN A 151 7.21 -15.87 -7.04
CA ASN A 151 5.79 -16.21 -7.19
C ASN A 151 4.81 -15.05 -6.91
N LEU A 152 5.23 -13.81 -7.17
CA LEU A 152 4.37 -12.64 -7.01
C LEU A 152 3.13 -12.73 -7.90
N GLN A 153 1.95 -12.72 -7.29
CA GLN A 153 0.68 -12.64 -8.00
C GLN A 153 0.25 -11.18 -8.08
N LEU A 154 -0.01 -10.69 -9.29
CA LEU A 154 -0.60 -9.38 -9.50
C LEU A 154 -2.02 -9.56 -10.02
N ALA A 155 -2.95 -8.74 -9.57
CA ALA A 155 -4.30 -8.74 -10.12
C ALA A 155 -4.87 -7.33 -10.27
N TYR A 156 -5.68 -7.14 -11.30
CA TYR A 156 -6.45 -5.92 -11.52
C TYR A 156 -7.94 -6.19 -11.33
N VAL A 157 -8.57 -5.37 -10.50
CA VAL A 157 -10.01 -5.44 -10.22
C VAL A 157 -10.71 -4.18 -10.72
N ALA A 158 -11.99 -4.31 -11.11
CA ALA A 158 -12.85 -3.19 -11.46
C ALA A 158 -13.82 -2.86 -10.31
N ILE A 159 -13.28 -2.77 -9.10
CA ILE A 159 -14.01 -2.38 -7.88
C ILE A 159 -13.10 -1.52 -7.00
N GLY A 160 -13.70 -0.56 -6.31
CA GLY A 160 -12.97 0.37 -5.44
C GLY A 160 -12.07 1.34 -6.20
N ASN A 161 -11.22 2.00 -5.43
CA ASN A 161 -10.33 3.09 -5.84
C ASN A 161 -9.03 3.08 -5.01
N ASP A 162 -8.52 1.90 -4.70
CA ASP A 162 -7.30 1.71 -3.93
C ASP A 162 -6.52 0.48 -4.44
N ALA A 163 -5.41 0.15 -3.79
CA ALA A 163 -4.71 -1.11 -3.95
C ALA A 163 -4.51 -1.80 -2.59
N ILE A 164 -4.19 -3.09 -2.63
CA ILE A 164 -3.80 -3.85 -1.43
C ILE A 164 -2.55 -4.68 -1.72
N SER A 165 -1.65 -4.75 -0.74
CA SER A 165 -0.44 -5.56 -0.78
C SER A 165 -0.46 -6.55 0.39
N GLU A 166 -0.47 -7.85 0.09
CA GLU A 166 -0.51 -8.94 1.08
C GLU A 166 0.51 -10.03 0.71
N GLU A 167 0.76 -11.00 1.59
CA GLU A 167 1.76 -12.06 1.36
C GLU A 167 1.60 -12.79 0.00
N ALA A 168 0.36 -13.04 -0.42
CA ALA A 168 0.09 -13.74 -1.68
C ALA A 168 0.31 -12.85 -2.94
N GLY A 169 0.49 -11.54 -2.77
CA GLY A 169 0.74 -10.58 -3.84
C GLY A 169 -0.15 -9.34 -3.77
N ILE A 170 -0.28 -8.64 -4.88
CA ILE A 170 -0.85 -7.28 -4.94
C ILE A 170 -2.12 -7.27 -5.79
N VAL A 171 -3.14 -6.53 -5.33
CA VAL A 171 -4.38 -6.31 -6.06
C VAL A 171 -4.63 -4.82 -6.24
N PHE A 172 -4.79 -4.38 -7.49
CA PHE A 172 -4.99 -2.98 -7.86
C PHE A 172 -6.42 -2.75 -8.34
N SER A 173 -7.10 -1.70 -7.86
CA SER A 173 -8.25 -1.18 -8.58
C SER A 173 -7.77 -0.49 -9.88
N LEU A 174 -8.44 -0.79 -10.99
CA LEU A 174 -8.09 -0.21 -12.29
C LEU A 174 -8.17 1.30 -12.29
N LYS A 175 -9.19 1.85 -11.62
CA LYS A 175 -9.35 3.30 -11.53
C LYS A 175 -8.09 3.95 -10.94
N SER A 176 -7.57 3.44 -9.82
CA SER A 176 -6.43 4.06 -9.15
C SER A 176 -5.12 3.82 -9.87
N ALA A 177 -4.91 2.62 -10.40
CA ALA A 177 -3.77 2.32 -11.26
C ALA A 177 -3.65 3.37 -12.37
N ILE A 178 -4.73 3.59 -13.12
CA ILE A 178 -4.71 4.50 -14.27
C ILE A 178 -4.72 5.97 -13.89
N ASP A 179 -5.46 6.36 -12.85
CA ASP A 179 -5.46 7.76 -12.42
C ASP A 179 -4.09 8.19 -11.90
N TRP A 180 -3.37 7.29 -11.23
CA TRP A 180 -2.04 7.57 -10.69
C TRP A 180 -0.92 7.30 -11.70
N ASP A 181 -1.17 6.55 -12.77
CA ASP A 181 -0.24 6.40 -13.91
C ASP A 181 -0.08 7.72 -14.69
N LYS A 182 -1.11 8.58 -14.72
CA LYS A 182 -1.11 9.85 -15.48
C LYS A 182 0.01 10.82 -15.06
N PRO A 183 0.26 11.09 -13.77
CA PRO A 183 1.36 11.97 -13.36
C PRO A 183 2.73 11.33 -13.54
N LYS A 184 2.83 10.00 -13.37
CA LYS A 184 4.03 9.22 -13.64
C LYS A 184 3.67 7.74 -13.71
N ALA A 185 4.12 7.08 -14.78
CA ALA A 185 3.76 5.69 -15.00
C ALA A 185 4.22 4.75 -13.85
N GLY A 186 3.36 3.82 -13.46
CA GLY A 186 3.62 2.73 -12.51
C GLY A 186 3.86 3.14 -11.05
N ILE A 187 3.55 4.37 -10.64
CA ILE A 187 3.86 4.83 -9.27
C ILE A 187 3.02 4.15 -8.18
N LEU A 188 1.74 3.85 -8.43
CA LEU A 188 0.91 3.12 -7.46
C LEU A 188 1.44 1.69 -7.30
N GLU A 189 1.76 1.06 -8.41
CA GLU A 189 2.23 -0.31 -8.43
C GLU A 189 3.60 -0.45 -7.79
N ALA A 190 4.46 0.55 -7.98
CA ALA A 190 5.73 0.66 -7.27
C ALA A 190 5.54 0.91 -5.76
N HIS A 191 4.53 1.68 -5.35
CA HIS A 191 4.16 1.87 -3.95
C HIS A 191 3.80 0.53 -3.31
N GLU A 192 2.89 -0.24 -3.91
CA GLU A 192 2.49 -1.54 -3.36
C GLU A 192 3.62 -2.60 -3.42
N MET A 193 4.45 -2.54 -4.46
CA MET A 193 5.65 -3.36 -4.59
C MET A 193 6.66 -3.06 -3.48
N HIS A 194 6.75 -1.80 -3.03
CA HIS A 194 7.59 -1.44 -1.88
C HIS A 194 7.21 -2.24 -0.64
N HIS A 195 5.92 -2.43 -0.37
CA HIS A 195 5.46 -3.23 0.77
C HIS A 195 5.88 -4.70 0.68
N GLN A 196 5.90 -5.29 -0.51
CA GLN A 196 6.38 -6.66 -0.73
C GLN A 196 7.89 -6.80 -0.50
N LEU A 197 8.65 -5.77 -0.85
CA LEU A 197 10.10 -5.78 -0.84
C LEU A 197 10.71 -5.27 0.45
N ARG A 198 10.02 -4.38 1.17
CA ARG A 198 10.57 -3.71 2.34
C ARG A 198 10.92 -4.77 3.38
N PRO A 199 12.18 -4.82 3.86
CA PRO A 199 12.53 -5.73 4.91
C PRO A 199 11.74 -5.37 6.18
N ASN A 200 10.83 -6.23 6.59
CA ASN A 200 10.06 -6.04 7.81
C ASN A 200 10.73 -6.75 9.00
N LEU A 201 10.52 -6.22 10.20
CA LEU A 201 10.90 -6.91 11.44
C LEU A 201 9.64 -7.51 12.06
N ASP A 202 9.74 -8.78 12.45
CA ASP A 202 8.69 -9.43 13.23
C ASP A 202 8.81 -9.01 14.69
N PHE A 203 7.71 -8.48 15.23
CA PHE A 203 7.58 -8.09 16.64
C PHE A 203 6.57 -8.97 17.39
N SER A 204 6.19 -10.14 16.85
CA SER A 204 5.29 -11.10 17.48
C SER A 204 5.72 -11.52 18.89
N PHE A 205 7.04 -11.53 19.16
CA PHE A 205 7.62 -11.83 20.45
C PHE A 205 7.59 -10.67 21.47
N ALA A 206 7.21 -9.46 21.03
CA ALA A 206 7.20 -8.31 21.91
C ALA A 206 6.12 -8.43 23.00
N ASP A 207 6.38 -7.85 24.17
CA ASP A 207 5.41 -7.74 25.27
C ASP A 207 4.06 -7.24 24.72
N SER A 208 2.97 -7.89 25.12
CA SER A 208 1.63 -7.57 24.61
C SER A 208 1.24 -6.10 24.81
N LEU A 209 1.74 -5.46 25.87
CA LEU A 209 1.56 -4.04 26.14
C LEU A 209 2.27 -3.13 25.12
N ASP A 210 3.40 -3.56 24.54
CA ASP A 210 4.17 -2.80 23.55
C ASP A 210 3.65 -3.02 22.12
N GLN A 211 2.99 -4.15 21.84
CA GLN A 211 2.58 -4.55 20.48
C GLN A 211 1.74 -3.50 19.72
N PRO A 212 0.68 -2.88 20.31
CA PRO A 212 -0.10 -1.86 19.58
C PRO A 212 0.73 -0.66 19.12
N LEU A 213 1.67 -0.21 19.96
CA LEU A 213 2.56 0.90 19.62
C LEU A 213 3.59 0.47 18.57
N LEU A 214 4.23 -0.69 18.73
CA LEU A 214 5.20 -1.21 17.77
C LEU A 214 4.57 -1.37 16.37
N TYR A 215 3.34 -1.90 16.30
CA TYR A 215 2.58 -1.95 15.06
C TYR A 215 2.39 -0.56 14.46
N ALA A 216 1.91 0.41 15.25
CA ALA A 216 1.67 1.77 14.76
C ALA A 216 2.96 2.44 14.26
N LEU A 217 4.09 2.29 14.95
CA LEU A 217 5.38 2.82 14.52
C LEU A 217 5.88 2.13 13.24
N ASN A 218 5.70 0.81 13.14
CA ASN A 218 6.06 0.05 11.94
C ASN A 218 5.24 0.45 10.72
N MET A 219 3.93 0.62 10.88
CA MET A 219 3.05 1.07 9.81
C MET A 219 3.38 2.51 9.38
N THR A 220 3.75 3.39 10.32
CA THR A 220 4.18 4.76 9.99
C THR A 220 5.44 4.75 9.09
N LEU A 221 6.40 3.85 9.37
CA LEU A 221 7.58 3.66 8.50
C LEU A 221 7.19 3.00 7.17
N ASN A 222 6.33 1.98 7.18
CA ASN A 222 5.86 1.26 5.99
C ASN A 222 5.31 2.23 4.95
N GLU A 223 4.29 2.98 5.34
CA GLU A 223 3.62 3.93 4.46
C GLU A 223 4.51 5.12 4.14
N GLY A 224 5.21 5.67 5.15
CA GLY A 224 6.01 6.87 4.93
C GLY A 224 7.10 6.72 3.87
N LEU A 225 7.73 5.55 3.78
CA LEU A 225 8.69 5.26 2.71
C LEU A 225 8.02 5.04 1.36
N ALA A 226 6.94 4.26 1.33
CA ALA A 226 6.20 3.97 0.09
C ALA A 226 5.60 5.26 -0.50
N ASP A 227 5.07 6.16 0.35
CA ASP A 227 4.48 7.44 -0.07
C ASP A 227 5.47 8.40 -0.76
N LEU A 228 6.79 8.20 -0.60
CA LEU A 228 7.79 8.99 -1.35
C LEU A 228 7.87 8.60 -2.84
N ILE A 229 7.33 7.44 -3.21
CA ILE A 229 7.26 6.93 -4.59
C ILE A 229 6.17 7.68 -5.37
N ASP A 230 4.98 7.79 -4.78
CA ASP A 230 3.76 8.23 -5.43
C ASP A 230 3.24 9.58 -4.91
N LYS A 231 3.01 9.75 -3.60
CA LYS A 231 2.42 10.96 -3.03
C LYS A 231 3.29 12.19 -3.26
N ARG A 232 4.61 12.03 -3.30
CA ARG A 232 5.55 13.10 -3.68
C ARG A 232 5.31 13.60 -5.11
N VAL A 233 4.97 12.70 -6.03
CA VAL A 233 4.67 13.02 -7.43
C VAL A 233 3.27 13.64 -7.53
N LEU A 234 2.28 13.04 -6.87
CA LEU A 234 0.90 13.52 -6.85
C LEU A 234 0.79 14.95 -6.28
N LEU A 235 1.55 15.25 -5.23
CA LEU A 235 1.63 16.60 -4.64
C LEU A 235 2.15 17.68 -5.61
N GLN A 236 2.84 17.28 -6.69
CA GLN A 236 3.32 18.22 -7.72
C GLN A 236 2.27 18.49 -8.81
N VAL A 237 1.17 17.74 -8.83
CA VAL A 237 0.07 17.95 -9.78
C VAL A 237 -0.68 19.24 -9.40
N PRO A 238 -0.85 20.20 -10.34
CA PRO A 238 -1.55 21.45 -10.04
C PRO A 238 -2.96 21.21 -9.49
N GLY A 239 -3.28 21.91 -8.39
CA GLY A 239 -4.58 21.84 -7.75
C GLY A 239 -4.78 20.68 -6.76
N ASP A 240 -3.75 19.83 -6.55
CA ASP A 240 -3.78 18.72 -5.60
C ASP A 240 -5.07 17.87 -5.69
N PRO A 241 -5.34 17.24 -6.84
CA PRO A 241 -6.62 16.56 -7.08
C PRO A 241 -6.88 15.37 -6.14
N GLU A 242 -5.83 14.82 -5.53
CA GLU A 242 -5.91 13.74 -4.54
C GLU A 242 -5.91 14.26 -3.08
N GLY A 243 -5.89 15.59 -2.89
CA GLY A 243 -5.97 16.25 -1.58
C GLY A 243 -4.79 15.98 -0.65
N ILE A 244 -3.63 15.56 -1.17
CA ILE A 244 -2.45 15.14 -0.39
C ILE A 244 -2.07 16.18 0.68
N GLU A 245 -2.18 17.47 0.38
CA GLU A 245 -1.90 18.54 1.34
C GLU A 245 -2.85 18.46 2.55
N GLU A 246 -4.14 18.30 2.32
CA GLU A 246 -5.15 18.31 3.37
C GLU A 246 -5.02 17.06 4.27
N TRP A 247 -5.03 15.86 3.68
CA TRP A 247 -5.14 14.63 4.46
C TRP A 247 -3.79 14.09 4.97
N LEU A 248 -2.66 14.39 4.31
CA LEU A 248 -1.33 13.92 4.74
C LEU A 248 -0.41 14.98 5.35
N LEU A 249 -0.57 16.27 5.02
CA LEU A 249 0.37 17.30 5.47
C LEU A 249 -0.21 18.24 6.52
N ALA A 250 -1.41 18.78 6.31
CA ALA A 250 -2.01 19.79 7.18
C ALA A 250 -2.29 19.23 8.59
N SER A 251 -2.75 17.98 8.68
CA SER A 251 -3.10 17.34 9.96
C SER A 251 -1.90 16.73 10.69
N ALA A 252 -0.77 16.49 10.00
CA ALA A 252 0.37 15.76 10.56
C ALA A 252 0.99 16.40 11.81
N PRO A 253 1.15 17.74 11.90
CA PRO A 253 1.68 18.35 13.10
C PRO A 253 0.90 18.03 14.38
N ALA A 254 -0.43 18.06 14.30
CA ALA A 254 -1.30 17.76 15.44
C ALA A 254 -1.21 16.27 15.84
N VAL A 255 -1.12 15.37 14.87
CA VAL A 255 -0.91 13.93 15.11
C VAL A 255 0.42 13.69 15.82
N LEU A 256 1.50 14.34 15.38
CA LEU A 256 2.83 14.19 15.98
C LEU A 256 2.88 14.72 17.43
N HIS A 257 2.26 15.86 17.73
CA HIS A 257 2.17 16.36 19.11
C HIS A 257 1.40 15.42 20.05
N LYS A 258 0.30 14.83 19.56
CA LYS A 258 -0.46 13.84 20.32
C LYS A 258 0.33 12.56 20.51
N LEU A 259 1.01 12.07 19.48
CA LEU A 259 1.88 10.90 19.58
C LEU A 259 3.02 11.15 20.57
N ASP A 260 3.65 12.32 20.55
CA ASP A 260 4.65 12.70 21.56
C ASP A 260 4.07 12.64 22.98
N SER A 261 2.90 13.23 23.21
CA SER A 261 2.23 13.16 24.52
C SER A 261 1.98 11.71 24.99
N VAL A 262 1.57 10.83 24.08
CA VAL A 262 1.34 9.40 24.37
C VAL A 262 2.64 8.69 24.74
N LEU A 263 3.72 8.95 23.99
CA LEU A 263 5.04 8.39 24.28
C LEU A 263 5.58 8.87 25.63
N GLN A 264 5.41 10.15 25.96
CA GLN A 264 5.77 10.70 27.27
C GLN A 264 5.01 10.03 28.41
N ALA A 265 3.67 9.92 28.28
CA ALA A 265 2.83 9.31 29.30
C ALA A 265 3.20 7.83 29.53
N THR A 266 3.44 7.09 28.45
CA THR A 266 3.86 5.68 28.50
C THR A 266 5.23 5.54 29.15
N ALA A 267 6.16 6.45 28.82
CA ALA A 267 7.50 6.45 29.40
C ALA A 267 7.49 6.75 30.91
N ALA A 268 6.60 7.64 31.38
CA ALA A 268 6.49 8.03 32.78
C ALA A 268 5.76 6.99 33.65
N ARG A 269 4.92 6.15 33.05
CA ARG A 269 4.08 5.17 33.76
C ARG A 269 4.20 3.77 33.13
N PRO A 270 5.34 3.08 33.31
CA PRO A 270 5.62 1.82 32.62
C PRO A 270 4.63 0.68 32.94
N THR A 271 3.95 0.76 34.09
CA THR A 271 2.97 -0.23 34.57
C THR A 271 1.52 0.17 34.30
N ALA A 272 1.25 1.37 33.77
CA ALA A 272 -0.11 1.79 33.48
C ALA A 272 -0.67 1.06 32.25
N PRO A 273 -2.00 0.92 32.14
CA PRO A 273 -2.65 0.46 30.92
C PRO A 273 -2.23 1.31 29.73
N ARG A 274 -2.00 0.67 28.59
CA ARG A 274 -1.53 1.32 27.37
C ARG A 274 -2.63 1.42 26.32
N PRO A 275 -2.55 2.38 25.39
CA PRO A 275 -3.57 2.49 24.35
C PRO A 275 -3.62 1.25 23.46
N GLU A 276 -4.83 0.78 23.19
CA GLU A 276 -5.13 -0.29 22.23
C GLU A 276 -4.84 0.13 20.78
N LEU A 277 -4.72 -0.82 19.85
CA LEU A 277 -4.45 -0.52 18.44
C LEU A 277 -5.47 0.44 17.81
N ARG A 278 -6.75 0.30 18.17
CA ARG A 278 -7.83 1.20 17.71
C ARG A 278 -7.59 2.67 18.07
N TYR A 279 -6.86 2.94 19.15
CA TYR A 279 -6.50 4.29 19.54
C TYR A 279 -5.52 4.90 18.52
N TYR A 280 -4.44 4.17 18.18
CA TYR A 280 -3.45 4.63 17.21
C TYR A 280 -4.07 4.78 15.80
N ARG A 281 -4.96 3.86 15.40
CA ARG A 281 -5.71 4.01 14.14
C ARG A 281 -6.50 5.32 14.10
N ARG A 282 -7.23 5.65 15.17
CA ARG A 282 -7.96 6.93 15.27
C ARG A 282 -7.02 8.15 15.32
N LEU A 283 -5.90 8.03 16.04
CA LEU A 283 -4.88 9.06 16.10
C LEU A 283 -4.32 9.39 14.71
N TYR A 284 -4.20 8.39 13.84
CA TYR A 284 -3.69 8.50 12.47
C TYR A 284 -4.80 8.74 11.44
N ASN A 285 -5.98 9.19 11.87
CA ASN A 285 -7.15 9.42 11.02
C ASN A 285 -7.53 8.21 10.14
N SER A 286 -7.28 6.99 10.63
CA SER A 286 -7.53 5.72 9.94
C SER A 286 -6.76 5.55 8.62
N THR A 287 -5.69 6.32 8.38
CA THR A 287 -4.85 6.23 7.17
C THR A 287 -3.81 5.11 7.21
N THR A 288 -3.90 4.19 8.18
CA THR A 288 -3.00 3.03 8.28
C THR A 288 -1.49 3.36 8.33
N GLY A 289 -1.11 4.61 8.59
CA GLY A 289 0.29 5.03 8.73
C GLY A 289 0.74 6.09 7.72
N HIS A 290 0.01 6.30 6.61
CA HIS A 290 0.35 7.37 5.65
C HIS A 290 0.44 8.73 6.37
N LEU A 291 -0.51 9.00 7.27
CA LEU A 291 -0.39 10.01 8.31
C LEU A 291 0.07 9.34 9.61
N PRO A 292 1.21 9.72 10.24
CA PRO A 292 2.12 10.82 9.88
C PRO A 292 3.30 10.40 8.98
N GLY A 293 3.33 9.18 8.45
CA GLY A 293 4.45 8.59 7.73
C GLY A 293 5.00 9.46 6.61
N PHE A 294 4.17 9.86 5.65
CA PHE A 294 4.57 10.66 4.49
C PHE A 294 5.17 12.00 4.91
N PHE A 295 4.52 12.69 5.86
CA PHE A 295 5.00 13.96 6.40
C PHE A 295 6.42 13.82 6.99
N MET A 296 6.63 12.79 7.81
CA MET A 296 7.92 12.52 8.41
C MET A 296 8.99 12.19 7.37
N ALA A 297 8.67 11.31 6.42
CA ALA A 297 9.58 10.87 5.37
C ALA A 297 10.00 12.05 4.46
N ARG A 298 9.05 12.92 4.09
CA ARG A 298 9.33 14.14 3.29
C ARG A 298 10.25 15.10 4.03
N ILE A 299 10.08 15.27 5.34
CA ILE A 299 10.98 16.10 6.16
C ILE A 299 12.38 15.50 6.21
N ILE A 300 12.50 14.18 6.36
CA ILE A 300 13.80 13.49 6.32
C ILE A 300 14.47 13.70 4.95
N GLU A 301 13.75 13.48 3.85
CA GLU A 301 14.29 13.59 2.49
C GLU A 301 14.74 15.02 2.17
N ARG A 302 13.90 16.04 2.42
CA ARG A 302 14.23 17.44 2.08
C ARG A 302 15.40 18.01 2.89
N ASN A 303 15.75 17.38 4.02
CA ASN A 303 16.94 17.70 4.81
C ASN A 303 18.17 16.86 4.42
N GLY A 304 18.15 16.20 3.26
CA GLY A 304 19.30 15.47 2.71
C GLY A 304 19.62 14.16 3.43
N LEU A 305 18.66 13.59 4.17
CA LEU A 305 18.89 12.39 5.00
C LEU A 305 18.38 11.09 4.37
N ARG A 306 18.12 11.10 3.05
CA ARG A 306 17.67 9.92 2.31
C ARG A 306 18.59 8.71 2.46
N PRO A 307 19.93 8.80 2.38
CA PRO A 307 20.78 7.63 2.58
C PRO A 307 20.57 6.93 3.93
N GLN A 308 20.40 7.71 5.01
CA GLN A 308 20.14 7.16 6.35
C GLN A 308 18.73 6.60 6.47
N LEU A 309 17.76 7.22 5.79
CA LEU A 309 16.38 6.73 5.71
C LEU A 309 16.34 5.32 5.09
N LEU A 310 17.01 5.13 3.94
CA LEU A 310 17.05 3.83 3.26
C LEU A 310 17.81 2.78 4.09
N ALA A 311 18.91 3.17 4.74
CA ALA A 311 19.67 2.25 5.59
C ALA A 311 18.85 1.71 6.79
N ALA A 312 17.88 2.52 7.25
CA ALA A 312 16.99 2.24 8.37
C ALA A 312 15.57 1.77 7.94
N ALA A 313 15.38 1.33 6.70
CA ALA A 313 14.07 0.96 6.15
C ALA A 313 13.36 -0.21 6.87
N ASP A 314 14.07 -0.91 7.76
CA ASP A 314 13.55 -2.01 8.59
C ASP A 314 13.37 -1.65 10.06
N ASP A 315 13.73 -0.43 10.48
CA ASP A 315 13.80 -0.03 11.88
C ASP A 315 12.85 1.14 12.16
N PRO A 316 11.63 0.85 12.65
CA PRO A 316 10.65 1.91 12.91
C PRO A 316 11.15 2.90 13.96
N MET A 317 11.91 2.49 14.97
CA MET A 317 12.43 3.44 15.94
C MET A 317 13.50 4.35 15.34
N ALA A 318 14.38 3.81 14.49
CA ALA A 318 15.37 4.63 13.76
C ALA A 318 14.71 5.65 12.84
N PHE A 319 13.58 5.32 12.20
CA PHE A 319 12.82 6.26 11.38
C PHE A 319 12.36 7.49 12.17
N PHE A 320 11.78 7.29 13.36
CA PHE A 320 11.34 8.38 14.24
C PHE A 320 12.53 9.21 14.77
N LEU A 321 13.63 8.55 15.12
CA LEU A 321 14.85 9.23 15.56
C LEU A 321 15.51 10.02 14.42
N LEU A 322 15.41 9.53 13.19
CA LEU A 322 15.89 10.22 11.99
C LEU A 322 15.02 11.43 11.67
N TYR A 323 13.69 11.29 11.80
CA TYR A 323 12.76 12.41 11.73
C TYR A 323 13.12 13.49 12.76
N GLN A 324 13.35 13.14 14.02
CA GLN A 324 13.76 14.09 15.05
C GLN A 324 15.00 14.89 14.63
N ARG A 325 16.00 14.21 14.06
CA ARG A 325 17.23 14.85 13.56
C ARG A 325 16.94 15.79 12.39
N ALA A 326 16.06 15.40 11.48
CA ALA A 326 15.65 16.22 10.34
C ALA A 326 14.88 17.47 10.81
N ALA A 327 13.86 17.27 11.65
CA ALA A 327 13.00 18.33 12.17
C ALA A 327 13.77 19.43 12.89
N HIS A 328 14.81 19.10 13.66
CA HIS A 328 15.67 20.11 14.31
C HIS A 328 16.49 20.97 13.34
N ARG A 329 16.79 20.46 12.14
CA ARG A 329 17.58 21.17 11.11
C ARG A 329 16.70 21.92 10.12
N ASP A 330 15.40 21.61 10.14
CA ASP A 330 14.47 22.04 9.13
C ASP A 330 14.06 23.51 9.32
N LYS A 331 14.15 24.29 8.24
CA LYS A 331 13.84 25.72 8.25
C LYS A 331 12.37 26.01 8.58
N THR A 332 11.45 25.09 8.27
CA THR A 332 10.02 25.28 8.56
C THR A 332 9.65 24.90 10.00
N ARG A 333 10.62 24.46 10.82
CA ARG A 333 10.44 24.11 12.24
C ARG A 333 9.23 23.19 12.50
N PRO A 334 9.17 22.01 11.83
CA PRO A 334 8.09 21.05 12.07
C PRO A 334 8.14 20.51 13.52
N PRO A 335 7.05 19.91 14.03
CA PRO A 335 7.01 19.43 15.41
C PRO A 335 8.10 18.42 15.74
N THR A 336 8.68 18.56 16.91
CA THR A 336 9.71 17.64 17.42
C THR A 336 9.16 16.82 18.58
N PHE A 337 9.66 15.61 18.75
CA PHE A 337 9.44 14.81 19.95
C PHE A 337 10.23 15.39 21.13
N SER A 338 9.67 15.23 22.33
CA SER A 338 10.31 15.57 23.58
C SER A 338 11.52 14.66 23.88
N ALA A 339 12.41 15.10 24.76
CA ALA A 339 13.54 14.28 25.21
C ALA A 339 13.10 12.95 25.85
N ALA A 340 11.97 12.95 26.57
CA ALA A 340 11.40 11.75 27.18
C ALA A 340 10.93 10.74 26.12
N SER A 341 10.24 11.21 25.08
CA SER A 341 9.82 10.37 23.95
C SER A 341 11.01 9.82 23.17
N VAL A 342 12.02 10.64 22.88
CA VAL A 342 13.26 10.21 22.22
C VAL A 342 13.98 9.14 23.05
N ALA A 343 14.07 9.33 24.37
CA ALA A 343 14.65 8.33 25.26
C ALA A 343 13.84 7.03 25.25
N TYR A 344 12.50 7.11 25.23
CA TYR A 344 11.64 5.93 25.17
C TYR A 344 11.78 5.16 23.85
N LEU A 345 11.79 5.85 22.71
CA LEU A 345 12.04 5.24 21.39
C LEU A 345 13.38 4.49 21.36
N LYS A 346 14.44 5.07 21.92
CA LYS A 346 15.75 4.39 22.04
C LYS A 346 15.68 3.13 22.91
N ARG A 347 14.88 3.13 24.00
CA ARG A 347 14.66 1.93 24.81
C ARG A 347 13.92 0.85 24.01
N LEU A 348 12.86 1.21 23.29
CA LEU A 348 12.12 0.28 22.43
C LEU A 348 13.02 -0.31 21.35
N GLN A 349 13.85 0.52 20.71
CA GLN A 349 14.81 0.08 19.71
C GLN A 349 15.78 -0.98 20.29
N LYS A 350 16.38 -0.70 21.46
CA LYS A 350 17.28 -1.65 22.12
C LYS A 350 16.55 -2.94 22.52
N LYS A 351 15.31 -2.82 23.02
CA LYS A 351 14.52 -3.94 23.52
C LYS A 351 14.04 -4.87 22.40
N TYR A 352 13.65 -4.33 21.24
CA TYR A 352 12.93 -5.11 20.23
C TYR A 352 13.65 -5.23 18.89
N VAL A 353 14.38 -4.22 18.42
CA VAL A 353 14.96 -4.26 17.07
C VAL A 353 16.17 -5.20 17.01
N ALA A 354 17.07 -5.14 18.00
CA ALA A 354 18.23 -6.01 18.01
C ALA A 354 17.85 -7.50 18.09
N PRO A 355 16.93 -7.92 19.00
CA PRO A 355 16.43 -9.30 18.98
C PRO A 355 15.72 -9.69 17.69
N ALA A 356 14.88 -8.81 17.11
CA ALA A 356 14.18 -9.11 15.86
C ALA A 356 15.16 -9.34 14.69
N ARG A 357 16.22 -8.53 14.58
CA ARG A 357 17.28 -8.72 13.59
C ARG A 357 18.03 -10.04 13.78
N GLN A 358 18.32 -10.42 15.03
CA GLN A 358 18.97 -11.69 15.33
C GLN A 358 18.08 -12.89 14.98
N ALA A 359 16.79 -12.83 15.33
CA ALA A 359 15.83 -13.87 14.98
C ALA A 359 15.73 -14.05 13.45
N ARG A 360 15.62 -12.94 12.71
CA ARG A 360 15.61 -12.97 11.24
C ARG A 360 16.90 -13.52 10.64
N ALA A 361 18.06 -13.13 11.15
CA ALA A 361 19.34 -13.65 10.67
C ALA A 361 19.45 -15.17 10.86
N ARG A 362 18.90 -15.72 11.96
CA ARG A 362 18.82 -17.17 12.17
C ARG A 362 17.85 -17.86 11.22
N ALA A 363 16.70 -17.26 10.94
CA ALA A 363 15.70 -17.81 10.02
C ALA A 363 16.18 -17.84 8.56
N LEU A 364 17.13 -16.98 8.21
CA LEU A 364 17.75 -16.90 6.87
C LEU A 364 19.08 -17.67 6.77
N ALA A 365 19.55 -18.30 7.86
CA ALA A 365 20.74 -19.14 7.82
C ALA A 365 20.42 -20.47 7.10
N PRO A 366 21.28 -20.92 6.18
CA PRO A 366 21.06 -22.12 5.38
C PRO A 366 21.07 -23.42 6.19
#